data_AF-A0A918YW55-F1
#
_entry.id   AF-A0A918YW55-F1
#
_cell.length_a   1.000
_cell.length_b   1.000
_cell.length_c   1.000
_cell.angle_alpha   90.00
_cell.angle_beta   90.00
_cell.angle_gamma   90.00
#
_symmetry.space_group_name_H-M   'P 1'
#
loop_
_entity.id
_entity.type
_entity.pdbx_description
1 polymer ?
#
loop_
_entity_poly.entity_id
_entity_poly.type
_entity_poly.pdbx_seq_one_letter_code
_entity_poly.pdbx_strand_id
1 'polypeptide(L)'
;MRPLHKFAASAAVAAGTLATTLTGASAAHADSQDGCNYPYVCIYNGYEANSPIVAMFRDVTSYYQNTTHRTGFSVVNTRNDDTVWIRWTLGTMTYYDCLTPATQPNNSMAAIGTITGIKISDSASC
;
A
#
# COMPACT_ATOMS: atom_id res chain seq x y z
N MET A 1 -0.58 49.12 52.37
CA MET A 1 -0.93 47.94 53.20
C MET A 1 -2.43 47.69 53.04
N ARG A 2 -2.83 46.42 52.84
CA ARG A 2 -4.08 45.94 52.18
C ARG A 2 -5.39 46.33 52.88
N PRO A 3 -6.50 46.40 52.12
CA PRO A 3 -7.75 45.79 52.55
C PRO A 3 -8.11 44.55 51.71
N LEU A 4 -8.35 43.46 52.43
CA LEU A 4 -8.80 42.16 51.96
C LEU A 4 -10.32 42.21 51.73
N HIS A 5 -10.78 42.00 50.50
CA HIS A 5 -12.19 41.88 50.18
C HIS A 5 -12.68 40.46 50.52
N LYS A 6 -13.81 40.40 51.24
CA LYS A 6 -14.65 39.22 51.44
C LYS A 6 -15.46 38.93 50.16
N PHE A 7 -16.29 37.88 50.23
CA PHE A 7 -17.25 37.33 49.24
C PHE A 7 -16.68 36.11 48.50
N ALA A 8 -17.04 34.86 48.84
CA ALA A 8 -18.35 34.19 48.66
C ALA A 8 -18.80 34.23 47.20
N ALA A 9 -19.36 33.22 46.56
CA ALA A 9 -19.53 31.79 46.72
C ALA A 9 -20.07 31.32 45.34
N SER A 10 -20.02 30.02 45.07
CA SER A 10 -20.91 29.31 44.13
C SER A 10 -20.71 29.52 42.62
N ALA A 11 -20.42 28.43 41.92
CA ALA A 11 -21.41 27.73 41.09
C ALA A 11 -20.69 26.81 40.08
N ALA A 12 -21.07 25.54 40.11
CA ALA A 12 -20.61 24.50 39.20
C ALA A 12 -20.98 24.83 37.75
N VAL A 13 -20.08 24.56 36.80
CA VAL A 13 -20.42 24.42 35.38
C VAL A 13 -19.83 23.11 34.87
N ALA A 14 -20.69 22.37 34.19
CA ALA A 14 -20.60 20.97 33.82
C ALA A 14 -19.29 20.56 33.12
N ALA A 15 -18.75 19.41 33.53
CA ALA A 15 -17.74 18.68 32.79
C ALA A 15 -18.39 18.05 31.54
N GLY A 16 -18.38 18.80 30.43
CA GLY A 16 -18.63 18.23 29.11
C GLY A 16 -17.36 17.52 28.63
N THR A 17 -17.31 16.19 28.78
CA THR A 17 -16.26 15.38 28.16
C THR A 17 -16.52 15.35 26.65
N LEU A 18 -15.77 16.15 25.90
CA LEU A 18 -15.68 16.04 24.45
C LEU A 18 -15.06 14.67 24.12
N ALA A 19 -15.89 13.75 23.63
CA ALA A 19 -15.42 12.53 23.00
C ALA A 19 -14.67 12.92 21.73
N THR A 20 -13.35 13.01 21.80
CA THR A 20 -12.49 13.07 20.63
C THR A 20 -12.60 11.73 19.91
N THR A 21 -13.46 11.68 18.89
CA THR A 21 -13.41 10.62 17.89
C THR A 21 -12.03 10.72 17.25
N LEU A 22 -11.13 9.77 17.56
CA LEU A 22 -9.94 9.54 16.75
C LEU A 22 -10.45 9.10 15.37
N THR A 23 -10.59 10.06 14.47
CA THR A 23 -10.62 9.79 13.04
C THR A 23 -9.33 9.04 12.74
N GLY A 24 -9.43 7.76 12.42
CA GLY A 24 -8.30 6.97 11.95
C GLY A 24 -7.70 7.70 10.75
N ALA A 25 -6.53 8.31 10.96
CA ALA A 25 -5.71 8.74 9.85
C ALA A 25 -5.34 7.46 9.11
N SER A 26 -5.95 7.22 7.95
CA SER A 26 -5.38 6.31 6.96
C SER A 26 -3.92 6.69 6.86
N ALA A 27 -3.00 5.73 7.00
CA ALA A 27 -1.59 6.00 6.73
C ALA A 27 -1.54 6.72 5.39
N ALA A 28 -1.00 7.94 5.37
CA ALA A 28 -0.77 8.66 4.14
C ALA A 28 0.30 7.87 3.40
N HIS A 29 -0.11 6.92 2.57
CA HIS A 29 0.77 6.33 1.58
C HIS A 29 1.24 7.49 0.71
N ALA A 30 2.54 7.61 0.52
CA ALA A 30 3.05 8.50 -0.49
C ALA A 30 2.36 8.14 -1.80
N ASP A 31 1.99 9.14 -2.61
CA ASP A 31 1.47 8.95 -3.97
C ASP A 31 2.40 8.10 -4.86
N SER A 32 3.57 7.74 -4.33
CA SER A 32 4.54 6.82 -4.89
C SER A 32 5.17 5.90 -3.85
N GLN A 33 5.43 4.65 -4.19
CA GLN A 33 6.32 3.75 -3.46
C GLN A 33 7.46 3.31 -4.37
N ASP A 34 8.71 3.46 -3.93
CA ASP A 34 9.91 3.03 -4.67
C ASP A 34 10.02 3.64 -6.09
N GLY A 35 9.46 4.84 -6.27
CA GLY A 35 9.36 5.51 -7.58
C GLY A 35 8.21 5.03 -8.47
N CYS A 36 7.45 4.02 -8.03
CA CYS A 36 6.17 3.66 -8.65
C CYS A 36 5.06 4.58 -8.16
N ASN A 37 4.40 5.30 -9.06
CA ASN A 37 3.30 6.20 -8.70
C ASN A 37 1.95 5.46 -8.64
N TYR A 38 1.06 5.91 -7.76
CA TYR A 38 -0.35 5.52 -7.78
C TYR A 38 -1.03 5.94 -9.11
N PRO A 39 -1.91 5.12 -9.71
CA PRO A 39 -2.39 3.80 -9.29
C PRO A 39 -1.71 2.64 -10.06
N TYR A 40 -0.39 2.68 -10.24
CA TYR A 40 0.34 1.70 -11.04
C TYR A 40 0.87 0.52 -10.22
N VAL A 41 1.03 -0.60 -10.91
CA VAL A 41 1.84 -1.72 -10.46
C VAL A 41 3.11 -1.71 -11.27
N CYS A 42 4.25 -1.56 -10.61
CA CYS A 42 5.53 -1.42 -11.28
C CYS A 42 6.37 -2.69 -11.13
N ILE A 43 6.99 -3.10 -12.23
CA ILE A 43 7.96 -4.18 -12.28
C ILE A 43 9.34 -3.58 -12.45
N TYR A 44 10.28 -3.98 -11.60
CA TYR A 44 11.65 -3.52 -11.64
C TYR A 44 12.60 -4.59 -12.18
N ASN A 45 13.65 -4.14 -12.86
CA ASN A 45 14.75 -5.01 -13.32
C ASN A 45 15.76 -5.25 -12.19
N GLY A 46 15.49 -6.27 -11.38
CA GLY A 46 16.27 -6.62 -10.20
C GLY A 46 15.45 -6.65 -8.90
N TYR A 47 16.11 -7.03 -7.81
CA TYR A 47 15.48 -7.30 -6.51
C TYR A 47 15.24 -6.06 -5.66
N GLU A 48 15.84 -4.93 -6.05
CA GLU A 48 15.91 -3.74 -5.23
C GLU A 48 14.82 -2.73 -5.64
N ALA A 49 14.27 -2.03 -4.66
CA ALA A 49 13.35 -0.90 -4.85
C ALA A 49 13.94 0.25 -5.71
N ASN A 50 15.26 0.32 -5.86
CA ASN A 50 15.95 1.33 -6.67
C ASN A 50 16.30 0.83 -8.09
N SER A 51 15.95 -0.40 -8.43
CA SER A 51 16.14 -0.92 -9.78
C SER A 51 15.33 -0.10 -10.80
N PRO A 52 15.71 -0.07 -12.09
CA PRO A 52 14.91 0.59 -13.11
C PRO A 52 13.53 -0.08 -13.28
N ILE A 53 12.46 0.73 -13.33
CA ILE A 53 11.12 0.26 -13.72
C ILE A 53 11.17 -0.14 -15.20
N VAL A 54 10.75 -1.37 -15.50
CA VAL A 54 10.69 -1.93 -16.86
C VAL A 54 9.29 -2.13 -17.40
N ALA A 55 8.28 -2.13 -16.53
CA ALA A 55 6.89 -2.12 -16.93
C ALA A 55 6.00 -1.53 -15.82
N MET A 56 4.88 -0.96 -16.25
CA MET A 56 3.85 -0.41 -15.38
C MET A 56 2.48 -0.87 -15.87
N PHE A 57 1.64 -1.35 -14.97
CA PHE A 57 0.29 -1.81 -15.26
C PHE A 57 -0.71 -1.01 -14.43
N ARG A 58 -1.88 -0.74 -15.00
CA ARG A 58 -2.94 0.05 -14.33
C ARG A 58 -4.31 -0.59 -14.41
N ASP A 59 -4.57 -1.34 -15.48
CA ASP A 59 -5.92 -1.80 -15.78
C ASP A 59 -6.25 -3.10 -15.03
N VAL A 60 -7.43 -3.10 -14.41
CA VAL A 60 -8.02 -4.29 -13.78
C VAL A 60 -8.40 -5.28 -14.89
N THR A 61 -8.00 -6.53 -14.73
CA THR A 61 -8.26 -7.60 -15.71
C THR A 61 -8.72 -8.88 -15.03
N SER A 62 -9.66 -9.59 -15.67
CA SER A 62 -10.08 -10.93 -15.22
C SER A 62 -9.08 -12.04 -15.59
N TYR A 63 -8.06 -11.70 -16.39
CA TYR A 63 -7.04 -12.62 -16.91
C TYR A 63 -5.62 -12.07 -16.67
N TYR A 64 -4.61 -12.96 -16.75
CA TYR A 64 -3.21 -12.56 -16.73
C TYR A 64 -2.81 -11.90 -18.04
N GLN A 65 -2.38 -10.65 -17.96
CA GLN A 65 -1.71 -9.96 -19.05
C GLN A 65 -0.29 -10.54 -19.18
N ASN A 66 0.05 -11.05 -20.36
CA ASN A 66 1.37 -11.61 -20.59
C ASN A 66 2.42 -10.49 -20.58
N THR A 67 3.48 -10.72 -19.82
CA THR A 67 4.67 -9.88 -19.81
C THR A 67 5.88 -10.78 -19.58
N THR A 68 7.08 -10.35 -20.00
CA THR A 68 8.30 -11.14 -19.79
C THR A 68 9.45 -10.22 -19.42
N HIS A 69 9.90 -10.36 -18.18
CA HIS A 69 11.08 -9.66 -17.66
C HIS A 69 12.01 -10.69 -17.02
N ARG A 70 13.19 -10.86 -17.64
CA ARG A 70 14.11 -11.98 -17.37
C ARG A 70 14.87 -11.78 -16.07
N THR A 71 15.01 -12.89 -15.33
CA THR A 71 15.93 -13.16 -14.20
C THR A 71 16.14 -12.04 -13.20
N GLY A 72 15.49 -12.20 -12.05
CA GLY A 72 15.60 -11.28 -10.93
C GLY A 72 14.65 -10.09 -11.14
N PHE A 73 13.55 -10.10 -10.41
CA PHE A 73 12.57 -9.03 -10.48
C PHE A 73 12.09 -8.65 -9.09
N SER A 74 11.54 -7.45 -9.00
CA SER A 74 10.68 -7.03 -7.90
C SER A 74 9.44 -6.35 -8.45
N VAL A 75 8.37 -6.39 -7.66
CA VAL A 75 7.08 -5.79 -8.01
C VAL A 75 6.56 -5.02 -6.82
N VAL A 76 5.98 -3.85 -7.08
CA VAL A 76 5.28 -3.04 -6.09
C VAL A 76 3.87 -2.76 -6.57
N ASN A 77 2.89 -3.07 -5.73
CA ASN A 77 1.50 -2.67 -5.89
C ASN A 77 1.25 -1.38 -5.10
N THR A 78 1.03 -0.27 -5.80
CA THR A 78 0.67 1.01 -5.17
C THR A 78 -0.84 1.18 -4.99
N ARG A 79 -1.65 0.26 -5.52
CA ARG A 79 -3.12 0.41 -5.52
C ARG A 79 -3.69 0.16 -4.13
N ASN A 80 -4.58 1.03 -3.68
CA ASN A 80 -5.05 1.06 -2.30
C ASN A 80 -6.12 0.01 -1.98
N ASP A 81 -6.86 -0.44 -2.99
CA ASP A 81 -8.05 -1.30 -2.83
C ASP A 81 -7.99 -2.55 -3.73
N ASP A 82 -6.97 -2.67 -4.58
CA ASP A 82 -6.81 -3.76 -5.54
C ASP A 82 -5.65 -4.67 -5.17
N THR A 83 -5.82 -5.96 -5.43
CA THR A 83 -4.77 -6.98 -5.31
C THR A 83 -4.13 -7.24 -6.66
N VAL A 84 -2.89 -7.70 -6.62
CA VAL A 84 -2.14 -8.05 -7.82
C VAL A 84 -1.67 -9.47 -7.73
N TRP A 85 -2.04 -10.27 -8.71
CA TRP A 85 -1.52 -11.62 -8.88
C TRP A 85 -0.37 -11.62 -9.87
N ILE A 86 0.77 -12.17 -9.44
CA ILE A 86 1.99 -12.31 -10.23
C ILE A 86 2.15 -13.76 -10.64
N ARG A 87 2.27 -14.02 -11.94
CA ARG A 87 2.67 -15.32 -12.48
C ARG A 87 4.12 -15.26 -12.89
N TRP A 88 4.96 -16.12 -12.34
CA TRP A 88 6.39 -16.15 -12.65
C TRP A 88 6.93 -17.57 -12.67
N THR A 89 8.12 -17.76 -13.22
CA THR A 89 8.75 -19.07 -13.38
C THR A 89 10.15 -19.11 -12.79
N LEU A 90 10.53 -20.27 -12.27
CA LEU A 90 11.91 -20.60 -11.89
C LEU A 90 12.25 -21.98 -12.42
N GLY A 91 13.19 -22.04 -13.37
CA GLY A 91 13.42 -23.26 -14.14
C GLY A 91 12.16 -23.64 -14.93
N THR A 92 11.65 -24.85 -14.71
CA THR A 92 10.43 -25.38 -15.35
C THR A 92 9.16 -25.16 -14.52
N MET A 93 9.28 -24.65 -13.29
CA MET A 93 8.15 -24.47 -12.38
C MET A 93 7.49 -23.11 -12.56
N THR A 94 6.17 -23.07 -12.38
CA THR A 94 5.36 -21.83 -12.41
C THR A 94 4.79 -21.57 -11.01
N TYR A 95 4.90 -20.32 -10.58
CA TYR A 95 4.47 -19.82 -9.29
C TYR A 95 3.45 -18.71 -9.46
N TYR A 96 2.64 -18.53 -8.41
CA TYR A 96 1.62 -17.52 -8.32
C TYR A 96 1.69 -16.88 -6.94
N ASP A 97 1.93 -15.57 -6.91
CA ASP A 97 1.96 -14.80 -5.66
C ASP A 97 0.92 -13.69 -5.74
N CYS A 98 0.28 -13.42 -4.61
CA CYS A 98 -0.66 -12.33 -4.47
C CYS A 98 -0.04 -11.20 -3.64
N LEU A 99 -0.04 -10.00 -4.20
CA LEU A 99 0.32 -8.77 -3.53
C LEU A 99 -0.95 -8.10 -3.04
N THR A 100 -0.97 -7.82 -1.75
CA THR A 100 -2.07 -7.10 -1.10
C THR A 100 -2.12 -5.64 -1.59
N PRO A 101 -3.22 -4.92 -1.31
CA PRO A 101 -3.27 -3.49 -1.57
C PRO A 101 -2.18 -2.73 -0.80
N ALA A 102 -1.79 -1.56 -1.28
CA ALA A 102 -0.74 -0.74 -0.69
C ALA A 102 -0.98 -0.37 0.79
N THR A 103 -2.25 -0.36 1.20
CA THR A 103 -2.70 -0.13 2.58
C THR A 103 -2.43 -1.29 3.54
N GLN A 104 -1.90 -2.41 3.04
CA GLN A 104 -1.70 -3.66 3.75
C GLN A 104 -0.25 -4.17 3.63
N PRO A 105 0.22 -5.01 4.57
CA PRO A 105 1.52 -5.65 4.44
C PRO A 105 1.54 -6.63 3.26
N ASN A 106 2.72 -6.87 2.67
CA ASN A 106 2.95 -7.75 1.52
C ASN A 106 2.42 -7.22 0.18
N ASN A 107 2.43 -5.90 -0.01
CA ASN A 107 2.08 -5.25 -1.28
C ASN A 107 3.24 -5.24 -2.30
N SER A 108 4.37 -5.87 -1.96
CA SER A 108 5.55 -5.96 -2.81
C SER A 108 6.23 -7.32 -2.67
N MET A 109 6.93 -7.76 -3.71
CA MET A 109 7.73 -8.98 -3.69
C MET A 109 9.00 -8.84 -4.52
N ALA A 110 9.98 -9.72 -4.28
CA ALA A 110 11.13 -9.93 -5.15
C ALA A 110 11.42 -11.42 -5.32
N ALA A 111 11.83 -11.84 -6.52
CA ALA A 111 12.16 -13.24 -6.79
C ALA A 111 13.20 -13.40 -7.90
N ILE A 112 13.96 -14.50 -7.84
CA ILE A 112 15.08 -14.79 -8.76
C ILE A 112 14.63 -15.29 -10.14
N GLY A 113 13.34 -15.53 -10.31
CA GLY A 113 12.76 -16.10 -11.51
C GLY A 113 12.49 -15.08 -12.62
N THR A 114 11.58 -15.45 -13.52
CA THR A 114 11.12 -14.62 -14.65
C THR A 114 9.64 -14.36 -14.50
N ILE A 115 9.23 -13.09 -14.50
CA ILE A 115 7.80 -12.77 -14.60
C ILE A 115 7.27 -13.20 -15.96
N THR A 116 6.10 -13.81 -15.96
CA THR A 116 5.39 -14.28 -17.17
C THR A 116 3.97 -13.72 -17.29
N GLY A 117 3.45 -13.07 -16.24
CA GLY A 117 2.18 -12.37 -16.32
C GLY A 117 1.78 -11.66 -15.03
N ILE A 118 0.84 -10.75 -15.19
CA ILE A 118 0.27 -9.95 -14.11
C ILE A 118 -1.25 -9.87 -14.26
N LYS A 119 -1.99 -9.91 -13.15
CA LYS A 119 -3.44 -9.71 -13.13
C LYS A 119 -3.80 -8.80 -11.97
N ILE A 120 -4.32 -7.62 -12.26
CA ILE A 120 -4.86 -6.69 -11.26
C ILE A 120 -6.32 -7.06 -11.04
N SER A 121 -6.70 -7.33 -9.79
CA SER A 121 -8.06 -7.74 -9.40
C SER A 121 -8.68 -6.71 -8.48
N ASP A 122 -9.94 -6.35 -8.76
CA ASP A 122 -10.77 -5.46 -7.94
C ASP A 122 -11.23 -6.22 -6.68
N SER A 123 -10.30 -6.36 -5.74
CA SER A 123 -10.44 -7.07 -4.48
C SER A 123 -9.35 -6.61 -3.52
N ALA A 124 -9.72 -6.28 -2.29
CA ALA A 124 -8.77 -5.92 -1.24
C ALA A 124 -8.11 -7.13 -0.55
N SER A 125 -8.43 -8.36 -0.97
CA SER A 125 -7.97 -9.60 -0.33
C SER A 125 -7.34 -10.56 -1.32
N CYS A 126 -6.16 -11.05 -0.92
CA CYS A 126 -5.57 -12.31 -1.33
C CYS A 126 -6.20 -13.44 -0.50
#